data_AF-A0A949YUX7-F1
#
_entry.id   AF-A0A949YUX7-F1
#
_cell.length_a   1.000
_cell.length_b   1.000
_cell.length_c   1.000
_cell.angle_alpha   90.00
_cell.angle_beta   90.00
_cell.angle_gamma   90.00
#
_symmetry.space_group_name_H-M   'P 1'
#
loop_
_entity.id
_entity.type
_entity.pdbx_description
1 polymer ?
#
loop_
_entity_poly.entity_id
_entity_poly.type
_entity_poly.pdbx_seq_one_letter_code
_entity_poly.pdbx_strand_id
1 'polypeptide(L)' 'SARAEFEARYIGQVFAQHQRNVSQSARALGISRISLQRKLKDYQIR' A
#
# COMPACT_ATOMS: atom_id res chain seq x y z
N SER A 1 8.85 -4.70 -12.87
CA SER A 1 9.45 -3.48 -13.46
C SER A 1 9.92 -2.58 -12.33
N ALA A 2 10.89 -1.69 -12.57
CA ALA A 2 11.41 -0.78 -11.55
C ALA A 2 10.30 0.05 -10.88
N ARG A 3 9.28 0.47 -11.65
CA ARG A 3 8.09 1.15 -11.13
C ARG A 3 7.30 0.30 -10.14
N ALA A 4 7.02 -0.96 -10.47
CA ALA A 4 6.22 -1.84 -9.62
C ALA A 4 6.95 -2.18 -8.31
N GLU A 5 8.27 -2.37 -8.35
CA GLU A 5 9.07 -2.61 -7.15
C GLU A 5 9.13 -1.38 -6.24
N PHE A 6 9.31 -0.18 -6.82
CA PHE A 6 9.23 1.06 -6.07
C PHE A 6 7.87 1.23 -5.42
N GLU A 7 6.79 1.02 -6.19
CA GLU A 7 5.43 1.14 -5.70
C GLU A 7 5.14 0.16 -4.55
N ALA A 8 5.54 -1.10 -4.67
CA ALA A 8 5.38 -2.10 -3.62
C ALA A 8 6.13 -1.72 -2.33
N ARG A 9 7.38 -1.25 -2.45
CA ARG A 9 8.17 -0.79 -1.29
C ARG A 9 7.54 0.42 -0.62
N TYR A 10 7.13 1.41 -1.41
CA TYR A 10 6.51 2.63 -0.89
C TYR A 10 5.18 2.34 -0.18
N ILE A 11 4.32 1.54 -0.79
CA ILE A 11 3.05 1.12 -0.18
C ILE A 11 3.30 0.33 1.12
N GLY A 12 4.26 -0.60 1.11
CA GLY A 12 4.62 -1.39 2.29
C GLY A 12 5.12 -0.52 3.45
N GLN A 13 5.95 0.49 3.17
CA GLN A 13 6.43 1.43 4.18
C GLN A 13 5.29 2.23 4.81
N VAL A 14 4.42 2.84 3.99
CA VAL A 14 3.28 3.63 4.49
C VAL A 14 2.30 2.74 5.27
N PHE A 15 2.06 1.52 4.79
CA PHE A 15 1.19 0.56 5.48
C PHE A 15 1.73 0.17 6.86
N ALA A 16 3.04 -0.07 6.98
CA ALA A 16 3.68 -0.35 8.25
C ALA A 16 3.66 0.86 9.20
N GLN A 17 3.93 2.08 8.72
CA GLN A 17 3.90 3.32 9.50
C GLN A 17 2.52 3.56 10.14
N HIS A 18 1.45 3.21 9.43
CA HIS A 18 0.08 3.30 9.94
C HIS A 18 -0.42 2.02 10.62
N GLN A 19 0.50 1.18 11.13
CA GLN A 19 0.18 -0.03 11.89
C GLN A 19 -0.79 -0.97 11.15
N ARG A 20 -0.59 -1.12 9.84
CA ARG A 20 -1.43 -1.93 8.94
C ARG A 20 -2.90 -1.50 8.88
N ASN A 21 -3.19 -0.24 9.21
CA ASN A 21 -4.51 0.32 9.06
C ASN A 21 -4.75 0.70 7.59
N VAL A 22 -5.53 -0.12 6.89
CA VAL A 22 -5.84 0.06 5.45
C VAL A 22 -6.48 1.43 5.18
N SER A 23 -7.40 1.89 6.02
CA SER A 23 -8.11 3.15 5.79
C SER A 23 -7.19 4.37 5.91
N GLN A 24 -6.36 4.40 6.97
CA GLN A 24 -5.39 5.48 7.18
C GLN A 24 -4.30 5.47 6.10
N SER A 25 -3.82 4.29 5.73
CA SER A 25 -2.80 4.15 4.68
C SER A 25 -3.33 4.55 3.31
N ALA A 26 -4.57 4.20 2.97
CA ALA A 26 -5.19 4.61 1.72
C ALA A 26 -5.35 6.13 1.64
N ARG A 27 -5.73 6.76 2.75
CA ARG A 27 -5.80 8.22 2.87
C ARG A 27 -4.41 8.87 2.67
N ALA A 28 -3.37 8.34 3.31
CA ALA A 28 -2.01 8.85 3.19
C ALA A 28 -1.44 8.67 1.76
N LEU A 29 -1.79 7.58 1.08
CA LEU A 29 -1.38 7.28 -0.29
C LEU A 29 -2.23 8.00 -1.36
N GLY A 30 -3.30 8.69 -0.96
CA GLY A 30 -4.20 9.38 -1.89
C GLY A 30 -4.97 8.43 -2.83
N ILE A 31 -5.22 7.20 -2.40
CA ILE A 31 -5.94 6.19 -3.19
C ILE A 31 -7.17 5.66 -2.45
N SER A 32 -8.07 5.02 -3.19
CA SER A 32 -9.20 4.34 -2.56
C SER A 32 -8.75 3.15 -1.70
N ARG A 33 -9.51 2.85 -0.65
CA ARG A 33 -9.31 1.65 0.19
C ARG A 33 -9.30 0.37 -0.65
N ILE A 34 -10.19 0.27 -1.64
CA ILE A 34 -10.31 -0.91 -2.53
C ILE A 34 -9.04 -1.06 -3.38
N SER A 35 -8.53 0.05 -3.93
CA SER A 35 -7.28 0.05 -4.70
C SER A 35 -6.09 -0.38 -3.84
N LEU A 36 -6.01 0.11 -2.60
CA LEU A 36 -4.96 -0.31 -1.68
C LEU A 36 -5.07 -1.81 -1.37
N GLN A 37 -6.25 -2.34 -1.05
CA GLN A 37 -6.42 -3.76 -0.77
C GLN A 37 -6.00 -4.66 -1.94
N ARG A 38 -6.33 -4.28 -3.17
CA ARG A 38 -5.87 -4.99 -4.38
C ARG A 38 -4.36 -4.96 -4.47
N LYS A 39 -3.73 -3.78 -4.34
CA LYS A 39 -2.27 -3.64 -4.40
C LYS A 39 -1.54 -4.41 -3.28
N LEU A 40 -2.08 -4.42 -2.06
CA LEU A 40 -1.52 -5.23 -0.96
C LEU A 40 -1.54 -6.72 -1.31
N LYS A 41 -2.63 -7.22 -1.93
CA LYS A 41 -2.72 -8.61 -2.39
C LYS A 41 -1.76 -8.88 -3.56
N ASP A 42 -1.77 -8.03 -4.57
CA ASP A 42 -0.98 -8.18 -5.80
C ASP A 42 0.53 -8.13 -5.51
N TYR A 43 0.95 -7.30 -4.56
CA TYR A 43 2.33 -7.20 -4.11
C TYR A 43 2.67 -8.08 -2.89
N GLN A 44 1.72 -8.89 -2.40
CA GLN A 44 1.87 -9.79 -1.26
C GLN A 44 2.40 -9.10 0.02
N ILE A 45 1.98 -7.85 0.26
CA ILE A 45 2.36 -7.03 1.41
C ILE A 45 1.50 -7.44 2.63
N ARG A 46 2.14 -7.62 3.80
CA ARG A 46 1.51 -8.12 5.04
C ARG A 46 1.43 -7.09 6.16
#